data_AF-I9JKP6-F1
#
_entry.id   AF-I9JKP6-F1
#
_cell.length_a   1.000
_cell.length_b   1.000
_cell.length_c   1.000
_cell.angle_alpha   90.00
_cell.angle_beta   90.00
_cell.angle_gamma   90.00
#
_symmetry.space_group_name_H-M   'P 1'
#
loop_
_entity.id
_entity.type
_entity.pdbx_description
1 polymer ?
#
loop_
_entity_poly.entity_id
_entity_poly.type
_entity_poly.pdbx_seq_one_letter_code
_entity_poly.pdbx_strand_id
1 'polypeptide(L)'
;MKARLKYPIFSFAPKGNMIYVFRKEELYTTTNTELLKKRKNYIVVDATGTKYVEKGAHKVKWQGIFGYCIRMQGRVISIEYEYGDNPEPFPLRKLQELVAERYPKTRWFKEECWNSADEFRQAIFACKTFEEVADILMPERKTSVWQRIEEYFLRAGFLMLAAMFLYHVVWRLIQKFWLWATG
;
A
#
# COMPACT_ATOMS: atom_id res chain seq x y z
N MET A 1 20.62 17.18 -0.91
CA MET A 1 19.85 17.82 0.18
C MET A 1 18.81 16.86 0.83
N LYS A 2 18.44 17.09 2.11
CA LYS A 2 17.25 16.51 2.75
C LYS A 2 16.03 17.36 2.38
N ALA A 3 15.05 16.79 1.69
CA ALA A 3 13.85 17.52 1.25
C ALA A 3 12.67 17.27 2.20
N ARG A 4 11.87 18.30 2.47
CA ARG A 4 10.57 18.16 3.14
C ARG A 4 9.48 17.98 2.08
N LEU A 5 9.20 16.74 1.72
CA LEU A 5 8.20 16.40 0.71
C LEU A 5 6.77 16.67 1.22
N LYS A 6 5.91 17.20 0.35
CA LYS A 6 4.47 17.28 0.62
C LYS A 6 3.75 16.07 0.03
N TYR A 7 2.99 15.37 0.87
CA TYR A 7 2.27 14.16 0.48
C TYR A 7 0.88 14.49 -0.06
N PRO A 8 0.32 13.67 -0.98
CA PRO A 8 0.87 12.43 -1.53
C PRO A 8 2.06 12.66 -2.47
N ILE A 9 2.94 11.67 -2.56
CA ILE A 9 4.07 11.68 -3.48
C ILE A 9 3.96 10.53 -4.49
N PHE A 10 4.49 10.77 -5.69
CA PHE A 10 4.60 9.82 -6.77
C PHE A 10 6.07 9.45 -6.93
N SER A 11 6.39 8.17 -6.80
CA SER A 11 7.75 7.67 -6.89
C SER A 11 7.86 6.63 -8.00
N PHE A 12 8.75 6.87 -8.96
CA PHE A 12 8.88 6.02 -10.13
C PHE A 12 10.31 6.02 -10.68
N ALA A 13 10.67 4.92 -11.33
CA ALA A 13 11.94 4.83 -12.05
C ALA A 13 11.85 5.57 -13.40
N PRO A 14 12.95 6.17 -13.89
CA PRO A 14 12.95 6.90 -15.17
C PRO A 14 12.45 6.07 -16.35
N LYS A 15 12.80 4.78 -16.38
CA LYS A 15 12.46 3.82 -17.45
C LYS A 15 11.40 2.77 -17.04
N GLY A 16 10.87 2.86 -15.81
CA GLY A 16 9.91 1.88 -15.29
C GLY A 16 8.46 2.30 -15.53
N ASN A 17 7.59 1.32 -15.79
CA ASN A 17 6.15 1.57 -15.93
C ASN A 17 5.44 1.75 -14.58
N MET A 18 6.02 1.21 -13.51
CA MET A 18 5.40 1.27 -12.18
C MET A 18 5.56 2.66 -11.57
N ILE A 19 4.45 3.20 -11.08
CA ILE A 19 4.37 4.46 -10.37
C ILE A 19 3.81 4.15 -8.99
N TYR A 20 4.63 4.31 -7.97
CA TYR A 20 4.22 4.10 -6.59
C TYR A 20 3.67 5.40 -6.01
N VAL A 21 2.52 5.32 -5.37
CA VAL A 21 1.92 6.45 -4.65
C VAL A 21 2.10 6.22 -3.16
N PHE A 22 2.63 7.22 -2.46
CA PHE A 22 2.73 7.21 -1.01
C PHE A 22 1.98 8.39 -0.44
N ARG A 23 1.05 8.14 0.50
CA ARG A 23 0.26 9.19 1.17
C ARG A 23 0.87 9.68 2.48
N LYS A 24 1.81 8.92 3.04
CA LYS A 24 2.42 9.19 4.34
C LYS A 24 3.91 8.94 4.28
N GLU A 25 4.66 9.77 5.00
CA GLU A 25 6.12 9.67 5.07
C GLU A 25 6.60 8.34 5.62
N GLU A 26 5.90 7.79 6.61
CA GLU A 26 6.24 6.50 7.21
C GLU A 26 6.23 5.35 6.19
N LEU A 27 5.31 5.39 5.21
CA LEU A 27 5.21 4.35 4.18
C LEU A 27 6.32 4.46 3.14
N TYR A 28 6.78 5.68 2.86
CA TYR A 28 7.83 5.93 1.89
C TYR A 28 9.23 5.69 2.47
N THR A 29 9.43 6.06 3.73
CA THR A 29 10.71 5.89 4.45
C THR A 29 10.89 4.50 5.06
N THR A 30 9.93 3.59 4.89
CA THR A 30 10.01 2.20 5.34
C THR A 30 10.15 1.26 4.15
N THR A 31 11.26 0.52 4.10
CA THR A 31 11.53 -0.46 3.03
C THR A 31 12.26 -1.69 3.59
N ASN A 32 12.64 -2.63 2.75
CA ASN A 32 13.54 -3.71 3.13
C ASN A 32 14.94 -3.53 2.51
N THR A 33 15.93 -4.23 3.05
CA THR A 33 17.33 -4.12 2.61
C THR A 33 17.56 -4.51 1.16
N GLU A 34 16.72 -5.36 0.57
CA GLU A 34 16.86 -5.83 -0.81
C GLU A 34 16.35 -4.81 -1.83
N LEU A 35 15.19 -4.20 -1.55
CA LEU A 35 14.59 -3.16 -2.37
C LEU A 35 15.47 -1.91 -2.37
N LEU A 36 16.09 -1.56 -1.24
CA LEU A 36 17.03 -0.45 -1.17
C LEU A 36 18.20 -0.62 -2.14
N LYS A 37 18.78 -1.82 -2.26
CA LYS A 37 19.90 -2.11 -3.18
C LYS A 37 19.51 -1.98 -4.66
N LYS A 38 18.26 -2.29 -5.00
CA LYS A 38 17.73 -2.24 -6.37
C LYS A 38 17.31 -0.83 -6.78
N ARG A 39 17.03 0.04 -5.81
CA ARG A 39 16.56 1.41 -6.04
C ARG A 39 17.72 2.33 -6.40
N LYS A 40 17.69 2.90 -7.61
CA LYS A 40 18.68 3.87 -8.09
C LYS A 40 18.00 4.94 -8.94
N ASN A 41 18.33 6.20 -8.71
CA ASN A 41 17.91 7.35 -9.52
C ASN A 41 16.39 7.44 -9.71
N TYR A 42 15.61 7.14 -8.66
CA TYR A 42 14.16 7.29 -8.72
C TYR A 42 13.81 8.77 -8.77
N ILE A 43 12.72 9.06 -9.47
CA ILE A 43 12.10 10.37 -9.52
C ILE A 43 10.97 10.38 -8.51
N VAL A 44 10.89 11.46 -7.74
CA VAL A 44 9.83 11.71 -6.77
C VAL A 44 9.16 13.02 -7.15
N VAL A 45 7.85 13.00 -7.34
CA VAL A 45 7.04 14.20 -7.53
C VAL A 45 6.12 14.34 -6.33
N ASP A 46 6.17 15.48 -5.66
CA ASP A 46 5.34 15.75 -4.49
C ASP A 46 3.98 16.37 -4.86
N ALA A 47 3.10 16.55 -3.88
CA ALA A 47 1.75 17.08 -4.11
C ALA A 47 1.73 18.51 -4.67
N THR A 48 2.82 19.27 -4.52
CA THR A 48 2.94 20.64 -5.08
C THR A 48 3.36 20.65 -6.53
N GLY A 49 3.64 19.48 -7.12
CA GLY A 49 4.24 19.38 -8.44
C GLY A 49 5.73 19.70 -8.42
N THR A 50 6.43 19.48 -7.30
CA THR A 50 7.89 19.61 -7.26
C THR A 50 8.53 18.26 -7.52
N LYS A 51 9.39 18.19 -8.53
CA LYS A 51 10.17 17.01 -8.88
C LYS A 51 11.51 17.03 -8.19
N TYR A 52 11.83 15.91 -7.58
CA TYR A 52 13.10 15.58 -6.96
C TYR A 52 13.69 14.34 -7.65
N VAL A 53 15.01 14.31 -7.78
CA VAL A 53 15.75 13.12 -8.25
C VAL A 53 16.56 12.59 -7.09
N GLU A 54 16.34 11.33 -6.73
CA GLU A 54 17.10 10.65 -5.68
C GLU A 54 18.56 10.46 -6.12
N LYS A 55 19.49 10.97 -5.31
CA LYS A 55 20.94 10.69 -5.43
C LYS A 55 21.33 9.46 -4.63
N GLY A 56 20.67 9.24 -3.49
CA GLY A 56 20.98 8.14 -2.60
C GLY A 56 19.88 7.91 -1.57
N ALA A 57 19.96 6.75 -0.93
CA ALA A 57 19.14 6.42 0.22
C ALA A 57 20.00 5.58 1.17
N HIS A 58 20.02 5.97 2.44
CA HIS A 58 20.81 5.30 3.45
C HIS A 58 19.93 4.80 4.58
N LYS A 59 20.32 3.66 5.17
CA LYS A 59 19.63 3.07 6.29
C LYS A 59 19.88 3.89 7.55
N VAL A 60 18.81 4.27 8.24
CA VAL A 60 18.87 4.96 9.53
C VAL A 60 18.75 3.97 10.69
N LYS A 61 17.72 3.11 10.67
CA LYS A 61 17.47 2.16 11.75
C LYS A 61 16.76 0.90 11.28
N TRP A 62 16.79 -0.14 12.12
CA TRP A 62 15.92 -1.30 11.98
C TRP A 62 14.50 -0.93 12.46
N GLN A 63 13.47 -1.47 11.82
CA GLN A 63 12.09 -1.37 12.28
C GLN A 63 11.72 -2.61 13.12
N GLY A 64 11.02 -2.44 14.24
CA GLY A 64 10.68 -3.55 15.15
C GLY A 64 11.90 -4.25 15.78
N ILE A 65 11.77 -5.52 16.14
CA ILE A 65 12.86 -6.33 16.70
C ILE A 65 13.82 -6.72 15.55
N PHE A 66 14.92 -5.98 15.40
CA PHE A 66 15.96 -6.18 14.37
C PHE A 66 15.47 -6.23 12.91
N GLY A 67 14.36 -5.57 12.57
CA GLY A 67 13.80 -5.58 11.22
C GLY A 67 12.83 -6.73 10.96
N TYR A 68 12.59 -7.62 11.93
CA TYR A 68 11.67 -8.74 11.73
C TYR A 68 10.23 -8.24 11.72
N CYS A 69 9.56 -8.38 10.57
CA CYS A 69 8.16 -8.02 10.39
C CYS A 69 7.43 -9.16 9.70
N ILE A 70 6.38 -9.69 10.34
CA ILE A 70 5.57 -10.81 9.82
C ILE A 70 4.88 -10.43 8.50
N ARG A 71 4.69 -9.12 8.23
CA ARG A 71 3.95 -8.61 7.06
C ARG A 71 4.80 -8.38 5.80
N MET A 72 6.12 -8.27 5.92
CA MET A 72 7.01 -7.94 4.79
C MET A 72 8.11 -8.99 4.69
N GLN A 73 8.39 -9.46 3.46
CA GLN A 73 9.53 -10.33 3.23
C GLN A 73 10.85 -9.57 3.46
N GLY A 74 11.74 -10.18 4.24
CA GLY A 74 13.05 -9.63 4.58
C GLY A 74 13.07 -8.76 5.84
N ARG A 75 14.22 -8.14 6.12
CA ARG A 75 14.37 -7.24 7.27
C ARG A 75 13.98 -5.81 6.90
N VAL A 76 13.01 -5.27 7.62
CA VAL A 76 12.46 -3.93 7.44
C VAL A 76 13.36 -2.89 8.08
N ILE A 77 13.61 -1.82 7.36
CA ILE A 77 14.48 -0.71 7.72
C ILE A 77 13.78 0.63 7.51
N SER A 78 14.10 1.59 8.36
CA SER A 78 13.84 3.00 8.07
C SER A 78 15.02 3.56 7.28
N ILE A 79 14.72 4.31 6.23
CA ILE A 79 15.70 4.92 5.35
C ILE A 79 15.47 6.43 5.27
N GLU A 80 16.56 7.15 5.05
CA GLU A 80 16.51 8.56 4.68
C GLU A 80 17.00 8.72 3.24
N TYR A 81 16.32 9.61 2.52
CA TYR A 81 16.60 9.89 1.12
C TYR A 81 17.39 11.17 0.97
N GLU A 82 18.34 11.14 0.04
CA GLU A 82 19.09 12.29 -0.39
C GLU A 82 18.69 12.63 -1.82
N TYR A 83 18.29 13.88 -2.03
CA TYR A 83 17.88 14.39 -3.32
C TYR A 83 18.94 15.30 -3.93
N GLY A 84 18.90 15.42 -5.25
CA GLY A 84 19.61 16.49 -5.95
C GLY A 84 19.19 17.87 -5.46
N ASP A 85 20.10 18.83 -5.60
CA ASP A 85 19.97 20.14 -4.96
C ASP A 85 19.12 21.14 -5.78
N ASN A 86 18.68 20.70 -6.97
CA ASN A 86 17.88 21.49 -7.91
C ASN A 86 16.51 20.81 -8.11
N PRO A 87 15.52 21.08 -7.23
CA PRO A 87 14.15 20.66 -7.49
C PRO A 87 13.59 21.39 -8.71
N GLU A 88 12.83 20.69 -9.54
CA GLU A 88 12.26 21.21 -10.78
C GLU A 88 10.73 21.24 -10.70
N PRO A 89 10.06 22.23 -11.31
CA PRO A 89 8.61 22.17 -11.46
C PRO A 89 8.21 21.01 -12.37
N PHE A 90 7.17 20.30 -11.98
CA PHE A 90 6.60 19.16 -12.67
C PHE A 90 5.09 19.36 -12.81
N PRO A 91 4.64 19.87 -13.97
CA PRO A 91 3.22 20.18 -14.17
C PRO A 91 2.33 18.96 -13.99
N LEU A 92 1.13 19.16 -13.45
CA LEU A 92 0.12 18.12 -13.31
C LEU A 92 -0.13 17.39 -14.64
N ARG A 93 -0.23 18.15 -15.74
CA ARG A 93 -0.41 17.60 -17.08
C ARG A 93 0.64 16.56 -17.46
N LYS A 94 1.90 16.84 -17.12
CA LYS A 94 3.02 15.94 -17.39
C LYS A 94 2.94 14.68 -16.55
N LEU A 95 2.46 14.77 -15.30
CA LEU A 95 2.20 13.60 -14.46
C LEU A 95 1.05 12.76 -15.02
N GLN A 96 -0.05 13.39 -15.41
CA GLN A 96 -1.21 12.73 -16.01
C GLN A 96 -0.81 11.94 -17.26
N GLU A 97 -0.04 12.56 -18.17
CA GLU A 97 0.46 11.89 -19.38
C GLU A 97 1.34 10.68 -19.03
N LEU A 98 2.26 10.84 -18.08
CA LEU A 98 3.14 9.77 -17.64
C LEU A 98 2.36 8.60 -17.02
N VAL A 99 1.37 8.90 -16.18
CA VAL A 99 0.49 7.91 -15.54
C VAL A 99 -0.38 7.19 -16.58
N ALA A 100 -1.04 7.95 -17.45
CA ALA A 100 -1.90 7.47 -18.53
C ALA A 100 -1.17 6.53 -19.51
N GLU A 101 0.12 6.79 -19.74
CA GLU A 101 0.94 5.98 -20.64
C GLU A 101 1.50 4.72 -19.95
N ARG A 102 1.97 4.85 -18.71
CA ARG A 102 2.76 3.80 -18.04
C ARG A 102 1.93 2.85 -17.21
N TYR A 103 0.97 3.38 -16.45
CA TYR A 103 0.21 2.58 -15.49
C TYR A 103 -0.57 1.42 -16.14
N PRO A 104 -1.24 1.61 -17.31
CA PRO A 104 -1.94 0.52 -17.98
C PRO A 104 -1.06 -0.65 -18.43
N LYS A 105 0.26 -0.44 -18.57
CA LYS A 105 1.23 -1.48 -18.93
C LYS A 105 1.64 -2.35 -17.74
N THR A 106 1.23 -1.98 -16.52
CA THR A 106 1.58 -2.71 -15.29
C THR A 106 0.65 -3.90 -15.07
N ARG A 107 1.11 -4.87 -14.27
CA ARG A 107 0.27 -5.99 -13.83
C ARG A 107 -0.87 -5.50 -12.91
N TRP A 108 -0.63 -4.48 -12.09
CA TRP A 108 -1.63 -3.94 -11.14
C TRP A 108 -2.85 -3.37 -11.85
N PHE A 109 -2.68 -2.74 -13.01
CA PHE A 109 -3.81 -2.28 -13.81
C PHE A 109 -4.77 -3.41 -14.18
N LYS A 110 -4.26 -4.62 -14.46
CA LYS A 110 -5.09 -5.79 -14.75
C LYS A 110 -5.82 -6.31 -13.52
N GLU A 111 -5.31 -6.04 -12.32
CA GLU A 111 -5.85 -6.52 -11.03
C GLU A 111 -6.85 -5.53 -10.44
N GLU A 112 -6.75 -4.23 -10.74
CA GLU A 112 -7.64 -3.15 -10.24
C GLU A 112 -8.98 -3.03 -10.98
N CYS A 113 -9.35 -4.02 -11.80
CA CYS A 113 -10.67 -4.14 -12.45
C CYS A 113 -11.13 -2.91 -13.26
N TRP A 114 -10.22 -2.12 -13.84
CA TRP A 114 -10.59 -1.12 -14.85
C TRP A 114 -11.11 -1.82 -16.11
N ASN A 115 -12.32 -1.45 -16.57
CA ASN A 115 -12.95 -2.08 -17.73
C ASN A 115 -12.23 -1.74 -19.05
N SER A 116 -11.60 -0.56 -19.11
CA SER A 116 -10.85 -0.09 -20.28
C SER A 116 -9.69 0.83 -19.91
N ALA A 117 -8.60 0.73 -20.67
CA ALA A 117 -7.48 1.67 -20.57
C ALA A 117 -7.89 3.10 -20.94
N ASP A 118 -8.87 3.28 -21.84
CA ASP A 118 -9.32 4.61 -22.26
C ASP A 118 -10.18 5.28 -21.20
N GLU A 119 -11.03 4.53 -20.49
CA GLU A 119 -11.77 5.04 -19.32
C GLU A 119 -10.82 5.51 -18.23
N PHE A 120 -9.78 4.71 -17.94
CA PHE A 120 -8.74 5.09 -16.99
C PHE A 120 -8.03 6.39 -17.42
N ARG A 121 -7.63 6.50 -18.69
CA ARG A 121 -6.99 7.72 -19.21
C ARG A 121 -7.89 8.94 -19.08
N GLN A 122 -9.17 8.81 -19.41
CA GLN A 122 -10.15 9.88 -19.25
C GLN A 122 -10.27 10.32 -17.79
N ALA A 123 -10.36 9.36 -16.86
CA ALA A 123 -10.41 9.65 -15.42
C ALA A 123 -9.15 10.40 -14.95
N ILE A 124 -7.96 9.94 -15.36
CA ILE A 124 -6.68 10.60 -15.04
C ILE A 124 -6.62 12.03 -15.58
N PHE A 125 -7.05 12.27 -16.82
CA PHE A 125 -7.04 13.60 -17.42
C PHE A 125 -8.14 14.53 -16.88
N ALA A 126 -9.19 14.00 -16.28
CA ALA A 126 -10.22 14.78 -15.60
C ALA A 126 -9.74 15.34 -14.24
N CYS A 127 -8.68 14.77 -13.65
CA CYS A 127 -8.12 15.27 -12.40
C CYS A 127 -7.61 16.71 -12.52
N LYS A 128 -7.86 17.51 -11.49
CA LYS A 128 -7.43 18.90 -11.36
C LYS A 128 -6.27 19.08 -10.38
N THR A 129 -5.99 18.07 -9.57
CA THR A 129 -4.96 18.10 -8.53
C THR A 129 -4.11 16.83 -8.53
N PHE A 130 -2.95 16.90 -7.88
CA PHE A 130 -2.08 15.73 -7.68
C PHE A 130 -2.75 14.71 -6.75
N GLU A 131 -3.51 15.18 -5.77
CA GLU A 131 -4.28 14.40 -4.82
C GLU A 131 -5.34 13.54 -5.54
N GLU A 132 -6.08 14.12 -6.49
CA GLU A 132 -7.07 13.36 -7.26
C GLU A 132 -6.42 12.26 -8.12
N VAL A 133 -5.25 12.52 -8.70
CA VAL A 133 -4.49 11.48 -9.42
C VAL A 133 -4.06 10.36 -8.46
N ALA A 134 -3.63 10.72 -7.24
CA ALA A 134 -3.30 9.75 -6.20
C ALA A 134 -4.52 8.94 -5.73
N ASP A 135 -5.71 9.55 -5.69
CA ASP A 135 -6.97 8.88 -5.36
C ASP A 135 -7.38 7.84 -6.40
N ILE A 136 -7.11 8.09 -7.68
CA ILE A 136 -7.35 7.11 -8.74
C ILE A 136 -6.35 5.95 -8.66
N LEU A 137 -5.06 6.24 -8.52
CA LEU A 137 -4.01 5.22 -8.54
C LEU A 137 -3.93 4.39 -7.27
N MET A 138 -4.22 5.01 -6.13
CA MET A 138 -4.17 4.35 -4.84
C MET A 138 -5.20 5.02 -3.95
N PRO A 139 -6.49 4.65 -4.11
CA PRO A 139 -7.57 5.23 -3.32
C PRO A 139 -7.22 5.06 -1.85
N GLU A 140 -7.38 6.14 -1.09
CA GLU A 140 -7.18 6.05 0.34
C GLU A 140 -8.17 5.01 0.87
N ARG A 141 -7.66 3.88 1.35
CA ARG A 141 -8.48 2.94 2.10
C ARG A 141 -8.90 3.66 3.37
N LYS A 142 -10.03 4.37 3.30
CA LYS A 142 -10.87 4.73 4.43
C LYS A 142 -11.45 3.44 4.99
N THR A 143 -10.60 2.56 5.51
CA THR A 143 -11.06 1.63 6.53
C THR A 143 -11.38 2.53 7.71
N SER A 144 -12.63 2.97 7.78
CA SER A 144 -13.12 3.62 8.99
C SER A 144 -12.74 2.67 10.13
N VAL A 145 -12.24 3.22 11.21
CA VAL A 145 -11.89 2.43 12.40
C VAL A 145 -13.07 1.51 12.76
N TRP A 146 -14.30 1.96 12.49
CA TRP A 146 -15.55 1.21 12.53
C TRP A 146 -15.61 -0.04 11.63
N GLN A 147 -15.26 0.02 10.34
CA GLN A 147 -15.26 -1.19 9.48
C GLN A 147 -14.24 -2.24 9.96
N ARG A 148 -13.09 -1.78 10.46
CA ARG A 148 -12.10 -2.69 11.07
C ARG A 148 -12.64 -3.32 12.36
N ILE A 149 -13.29 -2.52 13.21
CA ILE A 149 -13.95 -3.01 14.43
C ILE A 149 -15.07 -3.99 14.09
N GLU A 150 -15.88 -3.71 13.07
CA GLU A 150 -16.98 -4.56 12.62
C GLU A 150 -16.50 -5.92 12.10
N GLU A 151 -15.43 -5.96 11.31
CA GLU A 151 -14.78 -7.22 10.89
C GLU A 151 -14.26 -8.05 12.07
N TYR A 152 -13.71 -7.40 13.10
CA TYR A 152 -13.27 -8.09 14.32
C TYR A 152 -14.44 -8.63 15.14
N PHE A 153 -15.50 -7.84 15.34
CA PHE A 153 -16.71 -8.28 16.04
C PHE A 153 -17.41 -9.41 15.31
N LEU A 154 -17.54 -9.32 13.98
CA LEU A 154 -18.10 -10.39 13.16
C LEU A 154 -17.26 -11.67 13.26
N ARG A 155 -15.93 -11.58 13.11
CA ARG A 155 -15.05 -12.76 13.27
C ARG A 155 -15.10 -13.37 14.65
N ALA A 156 -15.05 -12.56 15.71
CA ALA A 156 -15.13 -13.05 17.09
C ALA A 156 -16.50 -13.68 17.39
N GLY A 157 -17.58 -13.07 16.89
CA GLY A 157 -18.94 -13.62 16.99
C GLY A 157 -19.07 -14.96 16.27
N PHE A 158 -18.55 -15.08 15.05
CA PHE A 158 -18.54 -16.35 14.31
C PHE A 158 -17.74 -17.45 15.03
N LEU A 159 -16.59 -17.11 15.62
CA LEU A 159 -15.79 -18.05 16.41
C LEU A 159 -16.53 -18.53 17.67
N MET A 160 -17.19 -17.62 18.39
CA MET A 160 -17.99 -17.98 19.57
C MET A 160 -19.18 -18.88 19.21
N LEU A 161 -19.91 -18.56 18.14
CA LEU A 161 -21.01 -19.38 17.66
C LEU A 161 -20.54 -20.76 17.21
N ALA A 162 -19.41 -20.84 16.51
CA ALA A 162 -18.82 -22.11 16.11
C ALA A 162 -18.41 -22.95 17.33
N ALA A 163 -17.81 -22.35 18.36
CA ALA A 163 -17.43 -23.02 19.59
C ALA A 163 -18.65 -23.51 20.38
N MET A 164 -19.70 -22.70 20.51
CA MET A 164 -20.96 -23.11 21.14
C MET A 164 -21.64 -24.25 20.38
N PHE A 165 -21.64 -24.19 19.05
CA PHE A 165 -22.18 -25.25 18.21
C PHE A 165 -21.40 -26.56 18.41
N LEU A 166 -20.06 -26.49 18.38
CA LEU A 166 -19.19 -27.63 18.67
C LEU A 166 -19.44 -28.21 20.05
N TYR A 167 -19.54 -27.36 21.08
CA TYR A 167 -19.87 -27.78 22.44
C TYR A 167 -21.21 -28.52 22.49
N HIS A 168 -22.26 -27.97 21.88
CA HIS A 168 -23.57 -28.61 21.84
C HIS A 168 -23.58 -29.94 21.08
N VAL A 169 -22.87 -30.03 19.96
CA VAL A 169 -22.76 -31.27 19.17
C VAL A 169 -22.02 -32.33 19.97
N VAL A 170 -20.87 -31.99 20.56
CA VAL A 170 -20.08 -32.92 21.39
C VAL A 170 -20.89 -33.37 22.61
N TRP A 171 -21.58 -32.46 23.29
CA TRP A 171 -22.44 -32.80 24.42
C TRP A 171 -23.55 -33.79 24.04
N ARG A 172 -24.23 -33.55 22.91
CA ARG A 172 -25.27 -34.48 22.41
C ARG A 172 -24.70 -35.85 22.03
N LEU A 173 -23.49 -35.91 21.49
CA LEU A 173 -22.83 -37.18 21.18
C LEU A 173 -22.47 -37.95 22.46
N ILE A 174 -21.96 -37.27 23.49
CA ILE A 174 -21.69 -37.88 24.79
C ILE A 174 -22.97 -38.42 25.42
N GLN A 175 -24.07 -37.67 25.40
CA GLN A 175 -25.36 -38.15 25.92
C GLN A 175 -25.85 -39.40 25.19
N LYS A 176 -25.76 -39.42 23.85
CA LYS A 176 -26.14 -40.60 23.06
C LYS A 176 -25.27 -41.82 23.36
N PHE A 177 -23.96 -41.61 23.50
CA PHE A 177 -23.02 -42.68 23.85
C PHE A 177 -23.28 -43.22 25.25
N TRP A 178 -23.55 -42.34 26.22
CA TRP A 178 -23.85 -42.74 27.59
C TRP A 178 -25.13 -43.58 27.66
N LEU A 179 -26.21 -43.13 26.99
CA LEU A 179 -27.46 -43.90 26.87
C LEU A 179 -27.27 -45.27 26.21
N TRP A 180 -26.38 -45.39 25.23
CA TRP A 180 -26.03 -46.67 24.61
C TRP A 180 -25.18 -47.57 25.51
N ALA A 181 -24.32 -47.01 26.36
CA ALA A 181 -23.47 -47.77 27.26
C ALA A 181 -24.21 -48.24 28.53
N THR A 182 -25.25 -47.54 28.95
CA THR A 182 -26.02 -47.85 30.17
C THR A 182 -27.37 -48.53 29.90
N GLY A 183 -27.75 -48.73 28.64
CA GLY A 183 -28.95 -49.44 28.21
C GLY A 183 -28.60 -50.75 27.51
#